data_AF-A0A2N3AFC4-F1
#
_entry.id   AF-A0A2N3AFC4-F1
#
_cell.length_a   1.000
_cell.length_b   1.000
_cell.length_c   1.000
_cell.angle_alpha   90.00
_cell.angle_beta   90.00
_cell.angle_gamma   90.00
#
_symmetry.space_group_name_H-M   'P 1'
#
loop_
_entity.id
_entity.type
_entity.pdbx_description
1 polymer ?
#
loop_
_entity_poly.entity_id
_entity_poly.type
_entity_poly.pdbx_seq_one_letter_code
_entity_poly.pdbx_strand_id
1 'polypeptide(L)'
;MAKKPKTPLDAIRMKCQECSNGQKDEIINCPIKTCPLYRFRIELTQIDSVEIAEEPEKPEPTVQKVKPRITVIDEDLPIDED
;
A
#
# COMPACT_ATOMS: atom_id res chain seq x y z
N MET A 1 -16.72 -13.97 31.92
CA MET A 1 -15.87 -14.30 30.76
C MET A 1 -14.43 -14.41 31.25
N ALA A 2 -13.78 -15.57 31.11
CA ALA A 2 -12.40 -15.75 31.58
C ALA A 2 -11.44 -14.94 30.68
N LYS A 3 -10.71 -13.99 31.28
CA LYS A 3 -9.73 -13.15 30.57
C LYS A 3 -8.47 -13.98 30.34
N LYS A 4 -8.17 -14.33 29.09
CA LYS A 4 -6.91 -15.00 28.75
C LYS A 4 -5.72 -14.11 29.16
N PRO A 5 -4.60 -14.70 29.62
CA PRO A 5 -3.41 -13.94 29.95
C PRO A 5 -2.88 -13.23 28.70
N LYS A 6 -2.49 -11.96 28.84
CA LYS A 6 -1.90 -11.19 27.73
C LYS A 6 -0.54 -11.78 27.40
N THR A 7 -0.36 -12.27 26.19
CA THR A 7 0.97 -12.65 25.71
C THR A 7 1.77 -11.39 25.35
N PRO A 8 3.12 -11.47 25.32
CA PRO A 8 3.93 -10.35 24.84
C PRO A 8 3.55 -9.89 23.43
N LEU A 9 3.13 -10.82 22.58
CA LEU A 9 2.67 -10.54 21.21
C LEU A 9 1.36 -9.74 21.22
N ASP A 10 0.42 -10.07 22.12
CA ASP A 10 -0.80 -9.28 22.30
C ASP A 10 -0.49 -7.86 22.78
N ALA A 11 0.49 -7.69 23.66
CA ALA A 11 0.91 -6.36 24.12
C ALA A 11 1.52 -5.53 22.98
N ILE A 12 2.33 -6.14 22.11
CA ILE A 12 2.90 -5.48 20.93
C ILE A 12 1.79 -5.06 19.95
N ARG A 13 0.81 -5.93 19.68
CA ARG A 13 -0.34 -5.60 18.83
C ARG A 13 -1.18 -4.46 19.40
N MET A 14 -1.41 -4.47 20.71
CA MET A 14 -2.07 -3.35 21.40
C MET A 14 -1.25 -2.06 21.22
N LYS A 15 0.09 -2.14 21.28
CA LYS A 15 0.93 -0.97 21.05
C LYS A 15 0.84 -0.43 19.63
N CYS A 16 0.79 -1.31 18.63
CA CYS A 16 0.55 -0.93 17.25
C CYS A 16 -0.83 -0.28 17.07
N GLN A 17 -1.87 -0.80 17.74
CA GLN A 17 -3.20 -0.19 17.76
C GLN A 17 -3.19 1.20 18.37
N GLU A 18 -2.52 1.41 19.51
CA GLU A 18 -2.37 2.74 20.10
C GLU A 18 -1.65 3.71 19.16
N CYS A 19 -0.57 3.27 18.52
CA CYS A 19 0.23 4.09 17.60
C CYS A 19 -0.55 4.53 16.36
N SER A 20 -1.38 3.63 15.82
CA SER A 20 -2.22 3.88 14.64
C SER A 20 -3.62 4.39 14.98
N ASN A 21 -3.83 4.86 16.23
CA ASN A 21 -5.11 5.37 16.71
C ASN A 21 -6.30 4.42 16.51
N GLY A 22 -6.05 3.11 16.67
CA GLY A 22 -7.02 2.03 16.49
C GLY A 22 -7.23 1.58 15.04
N GLN A 23 -6.65 2.27 14.06
CA GLN A 23 -6.84 1.96 12.65
C GLN A 23 -5.98 0.76 12.24
N LYS A 24 -6.63 -0.38 11.97
CA LYS A 24 -5.94 -1.61 11.58
C LYS A 24 -5.25 -1.49 10.22
N ASP A 25 -5.86 -0.76 9.28
CA ASP A 25 -5.32 -0.55 7.94
C ASP A 25 -3.98 0.19 7.98
N GLU A 26 -3.83 1.14 8.89
CA GLU A 26 -2.58 1.86 9.16
C GLU A 26 -1.49 0.93 9.73
N ILE A 27 -1.86 -0.08 10.53
CA ILE A 27 -0.89 -1.06 11.06
C ILE A 27 -0.37 -1.95 9.94
N ILE A 28 -1.27 -2.39 9.05
CA ILE A 28 -0.96 -3.23 7.87
C ILE A 28 -0.09 -2.45 6.89
N ASN A 29 -0.50 -1.23 6.56
CA ASN A 29 0.14 -0.38 5.57
C ASN A 29 1.21 0.56 6.17
N CYS A 30 1.60 0.35 7.43
CA CYS A 30 2.57 1.22 8.10
C CYS A 30 3.86 1.34 7.26
N PRO A 31 4.27 2.57 6.86
CA PRO A 31 5.46 2.76 6.02
C PRO A 31 6.78 2.61 6.78
N ILE A 32 6.74 2.59 8.12
CA ILE A 32 7.92 2.60 8.99
C ILE A 32 8.51 1.19 9.11
N LYS A 33 9.23 0.75 8.08
CA LYS A 33 9.90 -0.56 8.02
C LYS A 33 11.06 -0.71 9.02
N THR A 34 11.59 0.41 9.52
CA THR A 34 12.66 0.45 10.53
C THR A 34 12.13 0.29 11.96
N CYS A 35 10.81 0.23 12.15
CA CYS A 35 10.22 0.07 13.47
C CYS A 35 10.65 -1.28 14.09
N PRO A 36 11.12 -1.30 15.35
CA PRO A 36 11.53 -2.54 16.01
C PRO A 36 10.37 -3.53 16.17
N LEU A 37 9.12 -3.04 16.12
CA LEU A 37 7.91 -3.84 16.23
C LEU A 37 7.38 -4.33 14.86
N TYR A 38 7.99 -3.93 13.75
CA TYR A 38 7.46 -4.17 12.39
C TYR A 38 7.25 -5.65 12.08
N ARG A 39 8.12 -6.53 12.60
CA ARG A 39 8.02 -7.99 12.40
C ARG A 39 6.92 -8.67 13.22
N PHE A 40 6.36 -7.97 14.22
CA PHE A 40 5.40 -8.51 15.20
C PHE A 40 3.99 -7.92 15.04
N ARG A 41 3.80 -6.97 14.11
CA ARG A 41 2.54 -6.22 13.92
C ARG A 41 1.37 -7.08 13.45
N ILE A 42 1.67 -8.12 12.67
CA ILE A 42 0.72 -9.08 12.10
C ILE A 42 1.44 -10.41 12.14
N GLU A 43 1.04 -11.30 13.05
CA GLU A 43 1.41 -12.70 12.86
C GLU A 43 0.63 -13.14 11.63
N LEU A 44 1.37 -13.60 10.62
CA LEU A 44 0.81 -14.28 9.47
C LEU A 44 -0.18 -15.32 10.00
N THR A 45 -1.46 -15.08 9.76
CA THR A 45 -2.55 -15.94 10.21
C THR A 45 -2.31 -17.34 9.67
N GLN A 46 -2.04 -18.29 10.57
CA GLN A 46 -2.22 -19.73 10.39
C GLN A 46 -1.93 -20.23 8.96
N ILE A 47 -0.66 -20.47 8.67
CA ILE A 47 -0.28 -21.32 7.54
C ILE A 47 -0.47 -22.78 7.97
N ASP A 48 -1.70 -23.14 8.33
CA ASP A 48 -2.08 -24.55 8.38
C ASP A 48 -2.67 -24.86 7.02
N SER A 49 -1.80 -25.35 6.14
CA SER A 49 -2.08 -26.03 4.88
C SER A 49 -2.01 -25.18 3.59
N VAL A 50 -1.17 -25.69 2.68
CA VAL A 50 -1.34 -25.77 1.21
C VAL A 50 -0.56 -24.78 0.33
N GLU A 51 0.52 -25.37 -0.22
CA GLU A 51 1.08 -25.28 -1.58
C GLU A 51 1.54 -23.93 -2.14
N ILE A 52 2.87 -23.82 -2.22
CA ILE A 52 3.57 -22.99 -3.19
C ILE A 52 3.32 -23.61 -4.57
N ALA A 53 2.18 -23.31 -5.18
CA ALA A 53 1.95 -23.51 -6.60
C ALA A 53 2.33 -22.22 -7.35
N GLU A 54 3.44 -22.32 -8.07
CA GLU A 54 3.81 -21.61 -9.31
C GLU A 54 3.60 -20.09 -9.37
N GLU A 55 4.72 -19.38 -9.52
CA GLU A 55 4.86 -17.99 -9.93
C GLU A 55 4.07 -17.71 -11.24
N PRO A 56 2.93 -16.98 -11.22
CA PRO A 56 2.28 -16.59 -12.46
C PRO A 56 2.93 -15.28 -12.98
N GLU A 57 3.41 -15.35 -14.22
CA GLU A 57 3.97 -14.26 -14.99
C GLU A 57 3.15 -12.97 -14.83
N LYS A 58 3.81 -11.88 -14.43
CA LYS A 58 3.25 -10.52 -14.45
C LYS A 58 2.64 -10.25 -15.83
N PRO A 59 1.32 -10.00 -15.99
CA PRO A 59 0.87 -9.33 -17.19
C PRO A 59 1.43 -7.89 -17.15
N GLU A 60 2.19 -7.55 -18.19
CA GLU A 60 2.74 -6.23 -18.41
C GLU A 60 1.63 -5.16 -18.26
N PRO A 61 1.88 -4.05 -17.56
CA PRO A 61 0.90 -2.97 -17.49
C PRO A 61 0.73 -2.39 -18.89
N THR A 62 -0.42 -2.65 -19.52
CA THR A 62 -0.79 -1.98 -20.77
C THR A 62 -1.03 -0.51 -20.47
N VAL A 63 0.01 0.29 -20.71
CA VAL A 63 -0.05 1.74 -20.70
C VAL A 63 -1.04 2.18 -21.76
N GLN A 64 -2.29 2.43 -21.36
CA GLN A 64 -3.25 3.07 -22.24
C GLN A 64 -2.76 4.49 -22.50
N LYS A 65 -2.20 4.71 -23.69
CA LYS A 65 -1.81 6.03 -24.18
C LYS A 65 -3.06 6.86 -24.40
N VAL A 66 -3.48 7.59 -23.37
CA VAL A 66 -4.48 8.63 -23.53
C VAL A 66 -3.85 9.76 -24.33
N LYS A 67 -4.36 10.01 -25.55
CA LYS A 67 -3.89 11.13 -26.36
C LYS A 67 -4.37 12.44 -25.72
N PRO A 68 -3.49 13.42 -25.42
CA PRO A 68 -3.95 14.73 -25.01
C PRO A 68 -4.71 15.37 -26.17
N ARG A 69 -5.91 15.87 -25.88
CA ARG A 69 -6.69 16.69 -26.81
C ARG A 69 -6.11 18.10 -26.79
N ILE A 70 -5.07 18.35 -27.59
CA ILE A 70 -4.60 19.70 -27.85
C ILE A 70 -5.60 20.33 -28.84
N THR A 71 -6.31 21.36 -28.38
CA THR A 71 -7.05 22.27 -29.25
C THR A 71 -6.03 23.22 -29.88
N VAL A 72 -5.93 23.18 -31.20
CA VAL A 72 -5.23 24.21 -31.99
C VAL A 72 -5.81 25.58 -31.63
N ILE A 73 -4.93 26.49 -31.22
CA ILE A 73 -5.23 27.93 -31.21
C ILE A 73 -4.54 28.44 -32.47
N ASP A 74 -5.35 28.79 -33.46
CA ASP A 74 -4.90 29.48 -34.66
C ASP A 74 -4.45 30.90 -34.25
N GLU A 75 -3.13 31.14 -34.19
CA GLU A 75 -2.55 32.48 -34.15
C GLU A 75 -1.78 32.72 -35.45
N ASP A 76 -2.53 32.87 -36.55
CA ASP A 76 -2.06 33.59 -37.73
C ASP A 76 -2.11 35.10 -37.41
N LEU A 77 -0.98 35.64 -36.96
CA LEU A 77 -0.75 37.09 -36.95
C LEU A 77 0.41 37.40 -37.91
N PRO A 78 0.13 38.02 -39.08
CA PRO A 78 1.17 38.46 -40.00
C PRO A 78 1.95 39.62 -39.38
N ILE A 79 3.28 39.49 -39.35
CA ILE A 79 4.19 40.58 -39.03
C ILE A 79 4.51 41.25 -40.37
N ASP A 80 3.91 42.42 -40.62
CA ASP A 80 4.34 43.31 -41.69
C ASP A 80 5.71 43.90 -41.29
N GLU A 81 6.74 43.61 -42.10
CA GLU A 81 8.07 44.23 -42.03
C GLU A 81 8.06 45.58 -42.78
N ASP A 82 8.45 46.67 -42.11
CA ASP A 82 8.90 47.95 -42.70
C ASP A 82 10.00 48.58 -41.82
#